data_AF-G9KZA7-F1
#
_entry.id   AF-G9KZA7-F1
#
_cell.length_a   1.000
_cell.length_b   1.000
_cell.length_c   1.000
_cell.angle_alpha   90.00
_cell.angle_beta   90.00
_cell.angle_gamma   90.00
#
_symmetry.space_group_name_H-M   'P 1'
#
loop_
_entity.id
_entity.type
_entity.pdbx_description
1 polymer ?
#
loop_
_entity_poly.entity_id
_entity_poly.type
_entity_poly.pdbx_seq_one_letter_code
_entity_poly.pdbx_strand_id
1 'polypeptide(L)'
;QLSHLQQHTRIHTGDRPYKCAHPGCEKAFTQLSNLQSHRRQHNKDKPFKCHNCHRAYTDAASLEVHLSTHTVKHAKVYTCTICSRAYTSETYLMKHMRKHNPPDLQQQVQAAAAAAAVAQAQAQAQAQAQAQA
;
A
#
# COMPACT_ATOMS: atom_id res chain seq x y z
N GLN A 1 -5.21 -26.39 -13.88
CA GLN A 1 -5.58 -24.96 -13.74
C GLN A 1 -6.55 -24.68 -12.58
N LEU A 2 -7.38 -25.64 -12.13
CA LEU A 2 -8.26 -25.49 -10.96
C LEU A 2 -7.54 -25.14 -9.63
N SER A 3 -6.36 -25.72 -9.38
CA SER A 3 -5.60 -25.51 -8.14
C SER A 3 -5.11 -24.06 -7.94
N HIS A 4 -4.68 -23.38 -9.02
CA HIS A 4 -4.29 -21.96 -8.96
C HIS A 4 -5.49 -21.04 -8.72
N LEU A 5 -6.63 -21.31 -9.34
CA LEU A 5 -7.83 -20.52 -9.11
C LEU A 5 -8.33 -20.69 -7.68
N GLN A 6 -8.36 -21.92 -7.16
CA GLN A 6 -8.69 -22.20 -5.76
C GLN A 6 -7.71 -21.56 -4.77
N GLN A 7 -6.42 -21.50 -5.10
CA GLN A 7 -5.44 -20.78 -4.29
C GLN A 7 -5.65 -19.26 -4.35
N HIS A 8 -5.99 -18.72 -5.51
CA HIS A 8 -6.28 -17.30 -5.70
C HIS A 8 -7.54 -16.88 -4.92
N THR A 9 -8.61 -17.67 -4.95
CA THR A 9 -9.87 -17.33 -4.26
C THR A 9 -9.71 -17.16 -2.76
N ARG A 10 -8.74 -17.85 -2.13
CA ARG A 10 -8.37 -17.65 -0.72
C ARG A 10 -7.99 -16.21 -0.37
N ILE A 11 -7.53 -15.42 -1.35
CA ILE A 11 -7.20 -14.01 -1.14
C ILE A 11 -8.48 -13.19 -0.90
N HIS A 12 -9.57 -13.54 -1.59
CA HIS A 12 -10.87 -12.86 -1.46
C HIS A 12 -11.64 -13.33 -0.23
N THR A 13 -11.60 -14.63 0.07
CA THR A 13 -12.33 -15.20 1.21
C THR A 13 -11.59 -15.02 2.54
N GLY A 14 -10.30 -14.67 2.50
CA GLY A 14 -9.46 -14.60 3.69
C GLY A 14 -9.06 -15.97 4.25
N ASP A 15 -9.36 -17.06 3.54
CA ASP A 15 -9.02 -18.42 3.96
C ASP A 15 -7.49 -18.60 4.05
N ARG A 16 -7.02 -18.92 5.26
CA ARG A 16 -5.59 -19.07 5.59
C ARG A 16 -5.36 -20.43 6.25
N PRO A 17 -5.37 -21.52 5.47
CA PRO A 17 -5.31 -22.87 6.02
C PRO A 17 -3.93 -23.18 6.65
N TYR A 18 -2.88 -22.44 6.30
CA TYR A 18 -1.52 -22.71 6.75
C TYR A 18 -1.15 -21.82 7.95
N LYS A 19 -1.35 -22.34 9.17
CA LYS A 19 -1.04 -21.64 10.43
C LYS A 19 0.40 -21.90 10.90
N CYS A 20 1.03 -20.90 11.50
CA CYS A 20 2.30 -21.08 12.20
C CYS A 20 2.07 -21.82 13.52
N ALA A 21 2.92 -22.80 13.81
CA ALA A 21 2.88 -23.57 15.06
C ALA A 21 3.95 -23.10 16.07
N HIS A 22 4.63 -21.99 15.80
CA HIS A 22 5.65 -21.48 16.71
C HIS A 22 4.99 -20.84 17.95
N PRO A 23 5.47 -21.14 19.17
CA PRO A 23 4.91 -20.57 20.39
C PRO A 23 4.84 -19.04 20.33
N GLY A 24 3.67 -18.46 20.68
CA GLY A 24 3.45 -17.02 20.61
C GLY A 24 3.33 -16.43 19.20
N CYS A 25 3.24 -17.26 18.15
CA CYS A 25 3.02 -16.81 16.78
C CYS A 25 1.66 -17.27 16.24
N GLU A 26 0.77 -16.32 15.99
CA GLU A 26 -0.59 -16.59 15.48
C GLU A 26 -0.72 -16.37 13.97
N LYS A 27 0.40 -16.23 13.25
CA LYS A 27 0.38 -15.90 11.81
C LYS A 27 -0.13 -17.08 10.98
N ALA A 28 -1.01 -16.79 10.02
CA ALA A 28 -1.54 -17.76 9.07
C ALA A 28 -1.44 -17.26 7.62
N PHE A 29 -1.27 -18.19 6.68
CA PHE A 29 -0.94 -17.93 5.27
C PHE A 29 -1.89 -18.66 4.33
N THR A 30 -2.08 -18.09 3.15
CA THR A 30 -2.91 -18.66 2.07
C THR A 30 -2.19 -19.76 1.27
N GLN A 31 -0.86 -19.79 1.36
CA GLN A 31 0.04 -20.71 0.63
C GLN A 31 1.06 -21.34 1.57
N LEU A 32 1.41 -22.61 1.31
CA LEU A 32 2.38 -23.37 2.11
C LEU A 32 3.80 -22.80 1.98
N SER A 33 4.21 -22.38 0.79
CA SER A 33 5.51 -21.75 0.52
C SER A 33 5.74 -20.52 1.40
N ASN A 34 4.70 -19.70 1.59
CA ASN A 34 4.75 -18.51 2.44
C ASN A 34 4.91 -18.87 3.92
N LEU A 35 4.21 -19.91 4.40
CA LEU A 35 4.41 -20.43 5.76
C LEU A 35 5.84 -20.96 5.96
N GLN A 36 6.39 -21.68 4.98
CA GLN A 36 7.77 -22.20 5.06
C GLN A 36 8.80 -21.07 5.13
N SER A 37 8.68 -20.04 4.29
CA SER A 37 9.52 -18.84 4.34
C SER A 37 9.38 -18.09 5.66
N HIS A 38 8.17 -17.98 6.20
CA HIS A 38 7.94 -17.37 7.49
C HIS A 38 8.59 -18.16 8.64
N ARG A 39 8.50 -19.49 8.64
CA ARG A 39 9.12 -20.34 9.67
C ARG A 39 10.63 -20.13 9.80
N ARG A 40 11.31 -19.84 8.69
CA ARG A 40 12.73 -19.51 8.68
C ARG A 40 13.08 -18.25 9.51
N GLN A 41 12.12 -17.34 9.70
CA GLN A 41 12.32 -16.15 10.55
C GLN A 41 12.46 -16.51 12.03
N HIS A 42 11.75 -17.53 12.52
CA HIS A 42 11.84 -17.97 13.92
C HIS A 42 13.20 -18.56 14.26
N ASN A 43 13.74 -19.37 13.34
CA ASN A 43 15.02 -20.04 13.53
C ASN A 43 16.23 -19.19 13.10
N LYS A 44 15.98 -17.94 12.66
CA LYS A 44 16.98 -17.07 12.02
C LYS A 44 17.71 -17.74 10.85
N ASP A 45 17.06 -18.73 10.23
CA ASP A 45 17.60 -19.45 9.08
C ASP A 45 17.47 -18.56 7.84
N LYS A 46 18.60 -18.30 7.19
CA LYS A 46 18.69 -17.39 6.04
C LYS A 46 19.57 -18.05 4.96
N PRO A 47 19.01 -19.03 4.23
CA PRO A 47 19.79 -19.81 3.28
C PRO A 47 20.17 -19.00 2.03
N PHE A 48 19.43 -17.93 1.72
CA PHE A 48 19.64 -17.12 0.53
C PHE A 48 20.61 -15.98 0.82
N LYS A 49 21.87 -16.12 0.42
CA LYS A 49 22.92 -15.12 0.66
C LYS A 49 23.22 -14.32 -0.61
N CYS A 50 23.31 -13.00 -0.47
CA CYS A 50 23.83 -12.13 -1.50
C CYS A 50 25.35 -12.33 -1.61
N HIS A 51 25.84 -12.64 -2.80
CA HIS A 51 27.28 -12.79 -3.01
C HIS A 51 28.02 -11.44 -2.95
N ASN A 52 27.34 -10.34 -3.32
CA ASN A 52 27.98 -9.02 -3.42
C ASN A 52 28.17 -8.32 -2.07
N CYS A 53 27.30 -8.56 -1.08
CA CYS A 53 27.40 -7.92 0.24
C CYS A 53 27.14 -8.86 1.42
N HIS A 54 27.05 -10.17 1.18
CA HIS A 54 26.87 -11.21 2.19
C HIS A 54 25.61 -11.10 3.07
N ARG A 55 24.68 -10.21 2.74
CA ARG A 55 23.37 -10.15 3.38
C ARG A 55 22.57 -11.41 3.09
N ALA A 56 21.89 -11.92 4.10
CA ALA A 56 21.14 -13.17 4.02
C ALA A 56 19.62 -12.92 4.17
N TYR A 57 18.83 -13.69 3.43
CA TYR A 57 17.38 -13.58 3.27
C TYR A 57 16.68 -14.91 3.54
N THR A 58 15.42 -14.84 3.94
CA THR A 58 14.58 -16.02 4.25
C THR A 58 13.93 -16.64 3.03
N ASP A 59 13.94 -15.97 1.89
CA ASP A 59 13.37 -16.46 0.63
C ASP A 59 14.09 -15.86 -0.58
N ALA A 60 13.97 -16.56 -1.71
CA ALA A 60 14.65 -16.21 -2.96
C ALA A 60 14.14 -14.88 -3.55
N ALA A 61 12.82 -14.62 -3.48
CA ALA A 61 12.23 -13.39 -4.01
C ALA A 61 12.79 -12.14 -3.31
N SER A 62 12.98 -12.19 -1.99
CA SER A 62 13.60 -11.10 -1.24
C SER A 62 15.07 -10.89 -1.61
N LEU A 63 15.82 -11.97 -1.87
CA LEU A 63 17.19 -11.88 -2.39
C LEU A 63 17.20 -11.26 -3.80
N GLU A 64 16.30 -11.68 -4.69
CA GLU A 64 16.20 -11.18 -6.06
C GLU A 64 15.91 -9.67 -6.10
N VAL A 65 14.94 -9.20 -5.31
CA VAL A 65 14.67 -7.77 -5.14
C VAL A 65 15.90 -7.05 -4.60
N HIS A 66 16.63 -7.64 -3.66
CA HIS A 66 17.87 -7.05 -3.17
C HIS A 66 18.99 -7.02 -4.22
N LEU A 67 19.15 -8.06 -5.04
CA LEU A 67 20.16 -8.08 -6.11
C LEU A 67 19.95 -6.93 -7.10
N SER A 68 18.70 -6.49 -7.32
CA SER A 68 18.42 -5.28 -8.10
C SER A 68 19.05 -4.00 -7.54
N THR A 69 19.38 -3.96 -6.24
CA THR A 69 20.08 -2.83 -5.62
C THR A 69 21.58 -2.82 -5.91
N HIS A 70 22.15 -3.96 -6.33
CA HIS A 70 23.54 -4.05 -6.78
C HIS A 70 23.70 -3.74 -8.27
N THR A 71 22.63 -3.83 -9.06
CA THR A 71 22.64 -3.52 -10.50
C THR A 71 22.46 -2.04 -10.80
N VAL A 72 23.15 -1.15 -10.03
CA VAL A 72 22.97 0.32 -9.96
C VAL A 72 23.06 1.08 -11.30
N LYS A 73 23.21 0.43 -12.45
CA LYS A 73 23.23 1.12 -13.74
C LYS A 73 21.85 1.54 -14.27
N HIS A 74 20.74 0.82 -13.98
CA HIS A 74 19.43 1.15 -14.58
C HIS A 74 18.21 0.79 -13.71
N ALA A 75 18.26 1.04 -12.40
CA ALA A 75 16.99 1.09 -11.65
C ALA A 75 16.21 2.31 -12.15
N LYS A 76 15.12 2.10 -12.89
CA LYS A 76 14.20 3.19 -13.24
C LYS A 76 13.71 3.81 -11.93
N VAL A 77 14.25 4.96 -11.59
CA VAL A 77 13.86 5.71 -10.41
C VAL A 77 12.56 6.43 -10.73
N TYR A 78 11.56 6.20 -9.90
CA TYR A 78 10.27 6.85 -9.99
C TYR A 78 10.28 8.07 -9.07
N THR A 79 10.20 9.26 -9.65
CA THR A 79 10.27 10.53 -8.90
C THR A 79 8.87 11.11 -8.69
N CYS A 80 8.61 11.59 -7.48
CA CYS A 80 7.41 12.38 -7.19
C CYS A 80 7.47 13.72 -7.92
N THR A 81 6.43 14.08 -8.66
CA THR A 81 6.34 15.38 -9.35
C THR A 81 6.06 16.55 -8.40
N ILE A 82 5.55 16.28 -7.20
CA ILE A 82 5.14 17.31 -6.22
C ILE A 82 6.29 17.67 -5.27
N CYS A 83 7.04 16.68 -4.77
CA CYS A 83 8.12 16.90 -3.80
C CYS A 83 9.48 16.32 -4.21
N SER A 84 9.60 15.83 -5.45
CA SER A 84 10.86 15.36 -6.04
C SER A 84 11.52 14.17 -5.34
N ARG A 85 10.80 13.48 -4.45
CA ARG A 85 11.32 12.30 -3.75
C ARG A 85 11.39 11.08 -4.67
N ALA A 86 12.49 10.34 -4.59
CA ALA A 86 12.79 9.19 -5.44
C ALA A 86 12.34 7.85 -4.82
N TYR A 87 11.86 6.94 -5.66
CA TYR A 87 11.38 5.60 -5.30
C TYR A 87 11.94 4.55 -6.26
N THR A 88 12.22 3.36 -5.74
CA THR A 88 12.72 2.22 -6.52
C THR A 88 11.62 1.43 -7.23
N SER A 89 10.35 1.74 -6.96
CA SER A 89 9.21 1.15 -7.67
C SER A 89 8.05 2.14 -7.83
N GLU A 90 7.27 1.93 -8.88
CA GLU A 90 6.06 2.69 -9.17
C GLU A 90 4.99 2.53 -8.06
N THR A 91 4.84 1.31 -7.52
CA THR A 91 3.85 1.03 -6.47
C THR A 91 4.14 1.80 -5.18
N TYR A 92 5.42 2.01 -4.83
CA TYR A 92 5.78 2.84 -3.68
C TYR A 92 5.57 4.34 -3.97
N LEU A 93 5.87 4.80 -5.18
CA LEU A 93 5.55 6.17 -5.60
C LEU A 93 4.03 6.43 -5.51
N MET A 94 3.19 5.53 -6.02
CA MET A 94 1.73 5.70 -5.98
C MET A 94 1.18 5.74 -4.55
N LYS A 95 1.71 4.90 -3.64
CA LYS A 95 1.33 4.97 -2.22
C LYS A 95 1.71 6.32 -1.60
N HIS A 96 2.84 6.89 -2.00
CA HIS A 96 3.27 8.22 -1.56
C HIS A 96 2.39 9.35 -2.15
N MET A 97 1.96 9.26 -3.42
CA MET A 97 1.10 10.27 -4.06
C MET A 97 -0.19 10.52 -3.28
N ARG A 98 -0.73 9.51 -2.60
CA ARG A 98 -1.91 9.67 -1.71
C ARG A 98 -1.71 10.63 -0.54
N LYS A 99 -0.47 10.91 -0.14
CA LYS A 99 -0.17 11.93 0.89
C LYS A 99 -0.30 13.35 0.36
N HIS A 100 -0.11 13.54 -0.94
CA HIS A 100 -0.27 14.84 -1.60
C HIS A 100 -1.69 15.09 -2.06
N ASN A 101 -2.48 14.03 -2.26
CA ASN A 101 -3.91 14.10 -2.49
C ASN A 101 -4.68 13.46 -1.32
N PRO A 102 -4.72 14.10 -0.14
CA PRO A 102 -5.58 13.62 0.93
C PRO A 102 -7.04 13.73 0.45
N PRO A 103 -7.85 12.67 0.58
CA PRO A 103 -9.27 12.66 0.18
C PRO A 103 -10.09 13.82 0.78
N ASP A 104 -9.60 14.36 1.89
CA ASP A 104 -10.23 15.42 2.68
C ASP A 104 -10.18 16.79 1.99
N LEU A 105 -9.13 17.12 1.21
CA LEU A 105 -9.02 18.47 0.63
C LEU A 105 -10.06 18.72 -0.46
N GLN A 106 -10.30 17.74 -1.32
CA GLN A 106 -11.32 17.83 -2.38
C GLN A 106 -12.73 17.94 -1.75
N GLN A 107 -12.97 17.21 -0.67
CA GLN A 107 -14.25 17.18 0.03
C GLN A 107 -14.49 18.44 0.88
N GLN A 108 -13.45 19.00 1.51
CA GLN A 108 -13.50 20.28 2.22
C GLN A 108 -13.75 21.46 1.28
N VAL A 109 -13.13 21.48 0.09
CA VAL A 109 -13.38 22.52 -0.93
C VAL A 109 -14.82 22.47 -1.44
N GLN A 110 -15.36 21.26 -1.67
CA GLN A 110 -16.76 21.10 -2.08
C GLN A 110 -17.76 21.48 -0.98
N ALA A 111 -17.48 21.13 0.28
CA ALA A 111 -18.31 21.50 1.43
C ALA A 111 -18.32 23.02 1.66
N ALA A 112 -17.17 23.69 1.52
CA ALA A 112 -17.07 25.15 1.63
C ALA A 112 -17.85 25.88 0.53
N ALA A 113 -17.80 25.38 -0.71
CA ALA A 113 -18.57 25.93 -1.82
C ALA A 113 -20.09 25.77 -1.62
N ALA A 114 -20.53 24.62 -1.10
CA ALA A 114 -21.95 24.38 -0.80
C ALA A 114 -22.47 25.29 0.33
N ALA A 115 -21.67 25.49 1.40
CA ALA A 115 -22.02 26.39 2.49
C ALA A 115 -22.16 27.85 2.04
N ALA A 116 -21.28 28.32 1.15
CA ALA A 116 -21.35 29.66 0.58
C ALA A 116 -22.62 29.88 -0.27
N ALA A 117 -23.03 28.88 -1.04
CA ALA A 117 -24.25 28.93 -1.85
C ALA A 117 -25.52 29.02 -0.97
N VAL A 118 -25.58 28.27 0.14
CA VAL A 118 -26.70 28.33 1.09
C VAL A 118 -26.79 29.69 1.77
N ALA A 119 -25.66 30.27 2.18
CA ALA A 119 -25.64 31.60 2.79
C ALA A 119 -26.11 32.70 1.82
N GLN A 120 -25.73 32.62 0.55
CA GLN A 120 -26.20 33.55 -0.48
C GLN A 120 -27.70 33.43 -0.72
N ALA A 121 -28.24 32.20 -0.81
CA ALA A 121 -29.67 31.97 -0.99
C ALA A 121 -30.50 32.49 0.19
N GLN A 122 -30.01 32.30 1.42
CA GLN A 122 -30.65 32.83 2.62
C GLN A 122 -30.64 34.37 2.66
N ALA A 123 -29.51 35.00 2.31
CA ALA A 123 -29.42 36.46 2.24
C ALA A 123 -30.35 37.04 1.18
N GLN A 124 -30.49 36.39 0.02
CA GLN A 124 -31.42 36.77 -1.03
C GLN A 124 -32.88 36.64 -0.56
N ALA A 125 -33.24 35.53 0.10
CA ALA A 125 -34.58 35.32 0.63
C ALA A 125 -34.95 36.36 1.71
N GLN A 126 -34.00 36.73 2.57
CA GLN A 126 -34.20 37.78 3.57
C GLN A 126 -34.37 39.17 2.94
N ALA A 127 -33.55 39.50 1.94
CA ALA A 127 -33.67 40.77 1.22
C ALA A 127 -35.01 40.88 0.46
N GLN A 128 -35.49 39.79 -0.11
CA GLN A 128 -36.80 39.74 -0.78
C GLN A 128 -37.96 39.89 0.22
N ALA A 129 -37.89 39.24 1.38
CA ALA A 129 -38.91 39.36 2.43
C ALA A 129 -38.99 40.78 3.01
N GLN A 130 -37.85 41.47 3.13
CA GLN A 130 -37.80 42.87 3.58
C GLN A 130 -38.30 43.86 2.52
N ALA A 131 -38.15 43.56 1.23
CA ALA A 131 -38.63 44.41 0.14
C ALA A 131 -40.15 44.28 -0.11
N GLN A 132 -40.80 43.28 0.49
CA GLN A 132 -42.24 43.00 0.35
C GLN A 132 -43.06 43.38 1.60
N ALA A 133 -42.41 43.88 2.66
CA ALA A 133 -43.02 44.39 3.89
C ALA A 133 -43.09 45.92 3.87
#